data_AF-A0AA37PM71-F1
#
_entry.id   AF-A0AA37PM71-F1
#
_cell.length_a   1.000
_cell.length_b   1.000
_cell.length_c   1.000
_cell.angle_alpha   90.00
_cell.angle_beta   90.00
_cell.angle_gamma   90.00
#
_symmetry.space_group_name_H-M   'P 1'
#
loop_
_entity.id
_entity.type
_entity.pdbx_description
1 polymer ?
#
loop_
_entity_poly.entity_id
_entity_poly.type
_entity_poly.pdbx_seq_one_letter_code
_entity_poly.pdbx_strand_id
1 'polypeptide(L)'
;MRLQSGAVSGAGVLDGDGHATLPLLDAEARPLTESAAWDHDWSQTAVIVGADTAEPRDTRERIRRWVHARLDRPPADAFLAEILASESAY
;
A
#
# COMPACT_ATOMS: atom_id res chain seq x y z
N MET A 1 -2.69 -5.12 -3.49
CA MET A 1 -1.20 -5.20 -3.40
C MET A 1 -0.65 -5.52 -4.78
N ARG A 2 0.47 -4.92 -5.14
CA ARG A 2 1.19 -5.16 -6.40
C ARG A 2 2.67 -5.38 -6.13
N LEU A 3 3.30 -6.27 -6.89
CA LEU A 3 4.73 -6.51 -6.90
C LEU A 3 5.27 -6.17 -8.29
N GLN A 4 6.45 -5.56 -8.34
CA GLN A 4 7.17 -5.29 -9.58
C GLN A 4 8.67 -5.53 -9.37
N SER A 5 9.28 -6.28 -10.28
CA SER A 5 10.72 -6.53 -10.31
C SER A 5 11.17 -6.63 -11.76
N GLY A 6 11.71 -5.55 -12.31
CA GLY A 6 12.00 -5.45 -13.74
C GLY A 6 10.74 -5.69 -14.60
N ALA A 7 10.81 -6.71 -15.46
CA ALA A 7 9.70 -7.16 -16.32
C ALA A 7 8.69 -8.06 -15.59
N VAL A 8 9.02 -8.57 -14.41
CA VAL A 8 8.15 -9.44 -13.64
C VAL A 8 7.17 -8.61 -12.81
N SER A 9 5.90 -8.98 -12.82
CA SER A 9 4.86 -8.33 -12.03
C SER A 9 3.93 -9.34 -11.35
N GLY A 10 3.27 -8.91 -10.28
CA GLY A 10 2.24 -9.69 -9.60
C GLY A 10 1.21 -8.79 -8.95
N ALA A 11 -0.04 -9.25 -8.85
CA ALA A 11 -1.12 -8.51 -8.21
C ALA A 11 -2.04 -9.44 -7.41
N GLY A 12 -2.53 -8.93 -6.29
CA GLY A 12 -3.38 -9.70 -5.39
C GLY A 12 -3.84 -8.90 -4.17
N VAL A 13 -4.55 -9.58 -3.29
CA VAL A 13 -5.24 -9.00 -2.13
C VAL A 13 -4.58 -9.52 -0.86
N LEU A 14 -4.38 -8.63 0.12
CA LEU A 14 -3.98 -9.02 1.47
C LEU A 14 -5.21 -9.55 2.20
N ASP A 15 -5.07 -10.71 2.83
CA ASP A 15 -6.09 -11.26 3.72
C ASP A 15 -6.09 -10.55 5.09
N GLY A 16 -7.02 -10.97 5.96
CA GLY A 16 -7.18 -10.41 7.30
C GLY A 16 -5.98 -10.66 8.23
N ASP A 17 -5.13 -11.63 7.90
CA ASP A 17 -3.90 -11.95 8.64
C ASP A 17 -2.67 -11.22 8.04
N GLY A 18 -2.86 -10.44 6.97
CA GLY A 18 -1.80 -9.71 6.30
C GLY A 18 -0.98 -10.53 5.31
N HIS A 19 -1.46 -11.70 4.86
CA HIS A 19 -0.81 -12.51 3.85
C HIS A 19 -1.39 -12.27 2.45
N ALA A 20 -0.56 -12.44 1.43
CA ALA A 20 -1.01 -12.42 0.03
C ALA A 20 -0.18 -13.40 -0.80
N THR A 21 -0.85 -14.19 -1.63
CA THR A 21 -0.21 -15.02 -2.65
C THR A 21 -0.45 -14.37 -4.01
N LEU A 22 0.64 -14.07 -4.72
CA LEU A 22 0.60 -13.37 -6.01
C LEU A 22 1.02 -14.31 -7.13
N PRO A 23 0.24 -14.45 -8.22
CA PRO A 23 0.77 -15.03 -9.44
C PRO A 23 1.86 -14.09 -10.00
N LEU A 24 3.01 -14.65 -10.35
CA LEU A 24 4.09 -13.93 -11.02
C LEU A 24 3.90 -14.02 -12.53
N LEU A 25 3.96 -12.87 -13.20
CA LEU A 25 3.74 -12.72 -14.62
C LEU A 25 4.95 -12.08 -15.30
N ASP A 26 5.27 -12.53 -16.51
CA ASP A 26 6.29 -11.94 -17.38
C ASP A 26 5.81 -10.63 -18.06
N ALA A 27 6.65 -10.05 -18.93
CA ALA A 27 6.33 -8.83 -19.67
C ALA A 27 5.11 -8.99 -20.60
N GLU A 28 4.85 -10.21 -21.07
CA GLU A 28 3.72 -10.57 -21.91
C GLU A 28 2.48 -10.99 -21.10
N ALA A 29 2.49 -10.75 -19.79
CA ALA A 29 1.42 -11.11 -18.85
C ALA A 29 1.12 -12.61 -18.78
N ARG A 30 2.11 -13.47 -19.03
CA ARG A 30 2.01 -14.92 -18.91
C ARG A 30 2.59 -15.39 -17.58
N PRO A 31 2.14 -16.53 -17.03
CA PRO A 31 2.72 -17.12 -15.83
C PRO A 31 4.24 -17.31 -15.97
N LEU A 32 4.99 -16.78 -15.01
CA LEU A 32 6.43 -16.93 -14.95
C LEU A 32 6.77 -18.40 -14.62
N THR A 33 7.69 -18.98 -15.38
CA THR A 33 8.17 -20.34 -15.10
C THR A 33 9.11 -20.31 -13.89
N GLU A 34 9.21 -21.45 -13.21
CA GLU A 34 10.10 -21.58 -12.05
C GLU A 34 11.56 -21.27 -12.41
N SER A 35 12.08 -21.83 -13.50
CA SER A 35 13.46 -21.57 -13.94
C SER A 35 13.71 -20.08 -14.22
N ALA A 36 12.77 -19.41 -14.89
CA ALA A 36 12.89 -17.98 -15.15
C ALA A 36 12.81 -17.15 -13.87
N ALA A 37 12.04 -17.58 -12.86
CA ALA A 37 12.00 -16.94 -11.56
C ALA A 37 13.35 -17.08 -10.81
N TRP A 38 14.00 -18.23 -10.90
CA TRP A 38 15.33 -18.44 -10.29
C TRP A 38 16.45 -17.65 -10.99
N ASP A 39 16.36 -17.50 -12.31
CA ASP A 39 17.34 -16.74 -13.10
C ASP A 39 17.12 -15.22 -13.05
N HIS A 40 16.02 -14.75 -12.44
CA HIS A 40 15.69 -13.33 -12.35
C HIS A 40 16.42 -12.63 -11.19
N ASP A 41 16.92 -11.42 -11.44
CA ASP A 41 17.50 -10.58 -10.39
C ASP A 41 16.40 -9.90 -9.56
N TRP A 42 16.22 -10.38 -8.34
CA TRP A 42 15.22 -9.85 -7.39
C TRP A 42 15.71 -8.65 -6.57
N SER A 43 16.96 -8.18 -6.75
CA SER A 43 17.57 -7.14 -5.92
C SER A 43 16.82 -5.79 -5.97
N GLN A 44 16.10 -5.51 -7.06
CA GLN A 44 15.30 -4.29 -7.26
C GLN A 44 13.79 -4.55 -7.21
N THR A 45 13.35 -5.40 -6.27
CA THR A 45 11.92 -5.70 -6.11
C THR A 45 11.21 -4.60 -5.33
N ALA A 46 10.11 -4.07 -5.89
CA ALA A 46 9.21 -3.13 -5.25
C ALA A 46 7.86 -3.80 -4.96
N VAL A 47 7.36 -3.63 -3.73
CA VAL A 47 6.02 -4.06 -3.33
C VAL A 47 5.21 -2.83 -2.95
N ILE A 48 4.09 -2.65 -3.64
CA ILE A 48 3.14 -1.58 -3.42
C ILE A 48 1.94 -2.16 -2.67
N VAL A 49 1.80 -1.75 -1.41
CA VAL A 49 0.66 -2.09 -0.57
C VAL A 49 -0.33 -0.94 -0.58
N GLY A 50 -1.61 -1.26 -0.76
CA GLY A 50 -2.69 -0.29 -0.90
C GLY A 50 -3.53 -0.50 -2.15
N ALA A 51 -4.55 0.34 -2.31
CA ALA A 51 -5.40 0.40 -3.49
C ALA A 51 -4.94 1.52 -4.42
N ASP A 52 -5.05 1.32 -5.74
CA ASP A 52 -4.97 2.42 -6.69
C ASP A 52 -6.15 3.34 -6.44
N THR A 53 -5.88 4.58 -6.02
CA THR A 53 -6.94 5.57 -5.79
C THR A 53 -6.97 6.55 -6.95
N ALA A 54 -8.16 6.88 -7.44
CA ALA A 54 -8.34 7.97 -8.41
C ALA A 54 -7.98 9.35 -7.83
N GLU A 55 -7.87 9.47 -6.51
CA GLU A 55 -7.52 10.71 -5.83
C GLU A 55 -6.04 11.09 -6.07
N PRO A 56 -5.75 12.34 -6.46
CA PRO A 56 -4.38 12.83 -6.61
C PRO A 56 -3.58 12.73 -5.31
N ARG A 57 -2.29 12.40 -5.43
CA ARG A 57 -1.38 12.32 -4.28
C ARG A 57 -1.38 13.60 -3.45
N ASP A 58 -1.36 14.76 -4.10
CA ASP A 58 -1.32 16.06 -3.40
C ASP A 58 -2.55 16.31 -2.55
N THR A 59 -3.74 15.88 -3.02
CA THR A 59 -4.98 15.96 -2.25
C THR A 59 -4.89 15.07 -1.02
N ARG A 60 -4.43 13.83 -1.18
CA ARG A 60 -4.24 12.90 -0.07
C ARG A 60 -3.27 13.44 0.98
N GLU A 61 -2.14 14.01 0.56
CA GLU A 61 -1.16 14.60 1.49
C GLU A 61 -1.72 15.84 2.19
N ARG A 62 -2.52 16.66 1.49
CA ARG A 62 -3.21 17.79 2.10
C ARG A 62 -4.21 17.33 3.16
N ILE A 63 -5.02 16.31 2.87
CA ILE A 63 -5.96 15.72 3.83
C ILE A 63 -5.20 15.17 5.03
N ARG A 64 -4.13 14.39 4.81
CA ARG A 64 -3.33 13.81 5.90
C ARG A 64 -2.77 14.88 6.83
N ARG A 65 -2.17 15.94 6.28
CA ARG A 65 -1.68 17.06 7.09
C ARG A 65 -2.79 17.74 7.89
N TRP A 66 -3.97 17.92 7.28
CA TRP A 66 -5.11 18.52 7.97
C TRP A 66 -5.62 17.64 9.12
N VAL A 67 -5.78 16.33 8.88
CA VAL A 67 -6.21 15.36 9.89
C VAL A 67 -5.20 15.31 11.04
N HIS A 68 -3.90 15.20 10.74
CA HIS A 68 -2.85 15.18 11.77
C HIS A 68 -2.88 16.46 12.62
N ALA A 69 -2.95 17.64 12.00
CA ALA A 69 -3.03 18.89 12.74
C ALA A 69 -4.26 18.97 13.66
N ARG A 70 -5.39 18.38 13.23
CA ARG A 70 -6.62 18.31 14.03
C ARG A 70 -6.52 17.29 15.17
N LEU A 71 -5.89 16.14 14.94
CA LEU A 71 -5.65 15.15 15.99
C LEU A 71 -4.59 15.62 17.00
N ASP A 72 -3.54 16.32 16.58
CA ASP A 72 -2.51 16.88 17.46
C ASP A 72 -3.08 17.94 18.43
N ARG A 73 -4.11 18.67 17.99
CA ARG A 73 -4.82 19.68 18.79
C ARG A 73 -6.33 19.60 18.53
N PRO A 74 -7.03 18.64 19.17
CA PRO A 74 -8.46 18.47 18.97
C PRO A 74 -9.21 19.77 19.31
N PRO A 75 -9.98 20.34 18.37
CA PRO A 75 -10.79 21.53 18.65
C PRO A 75 -11.98 21.18 19.56
N ALA A 76 -12.65 22.20 20.07
CA ALA A 76 -13.77 22.02 21.00
C ALA A 76 -14.96 21.24 20.40
N ASP A 77 -15.06 21.16 19.07
CA ASP A 77 -16.07 20.41 18.34
C ASP A 77 -15.60 19.00 17.93
N ALA A 78 -14.47 18.52 18.45
CA ALA A 78 -13.96 17.20 18.13
C ALA A 78 -14.94 16.09 18.53
N PHE A 79 -15.13 15.13 17.63
CA PHE A 79 -15.88 13.91 17.95
C PHE A 79 -15.10 13.08 18.97
N LEU A 80 -15.80 12.29 19.80
CA LEU A 80 -15.15 11.38 20.76
C LEU A 80 -14.11 10.46 20.08
N ALA A 81 -14.40 9.99 18.87
CA ALA A 81 -13.47 9.19 18.10
C ALA A 81 -12.16 9.92 17.75
N GLU A 82 -12.21 11.23 17.51
CA GLU A 82 -11.02 12.04 17.24
C GLU A 82 -10.18 12.24 18.51
N ILE A 83 -10.83 12.44 19.66
CA ILE A 83 -10.15 12.53 20.96
C ILE A 83 -9.44 11.21 21.27
N LEU A 84 -10.14 10.08 21.16
CA LEU A 84 -9.56 8.75 21.40
C LEU A 84 -8.42 8.44 20.43
N ALA A 85 -8.55 8.83 19.16
CA ALA A 85 -7.47 8.68 18.18
C ALA A 85 -6.26 9.55 18.53
N SER A 86 -6.45 10.78 19.02
CA SER A 86 -5.34 11.66 19.44
C SER A 86 -4.58 11.17 20.67
N GLU A 87 -5.27 10.50 21.59
CA GLU A 87 -4.68 9.93 22.81
C GLU A 87 -4.02 8.57 22.56
N SER A 88 -4.31 7.94 21.42
CA SER A 88 -3.71 6.67 21.02
C SER A 88 -2.34 6.91 20.42
N ALA A 89 -1.34 6.11 20.81
CA ALA A 89 -0.05 6.09 20.13
C ALA A 89 -0.21 5.41 18.76
N TYR A 90 -0.59 6.19 17.76
CA TYR A 90 -0.68 5.77 16.35
C TYR A 90 0.57 6.16 15.57
#